data_AF-A0AAV1PJY1-F1
#
_entry.id   AF-A0AAV1PJY1-F1
#
_cell.length_a   1.000
_cell.length_b   1.000
_cell.length_c   1.000
_cell.angle_alpha   90.00
_cell.angle_beta   90.00
_cell.angle_gamma   90.00
#
_symmetry.space_group_name_H-M   'P 1'
#
loop_
_entity.id
_entity.type
_entity.pdbx_description
1 polymer ?
#
loop_
_entity_poly.entity_id
_entity_poly.type
_entity_poly.pdbx_seq_one_letter_code
_entity_poly.pdbx_strand_id
1 'polypeptide(L)'
;MLTSAMFGTLYRNLLPAYKQAQLLCGFRNAQTTWRSAATFTLQEDCLVLNYGDTPMHFNYVWLRDHCRSASSYNAKTNQRNLDTGSIDLNIRPDNTTVEDGHLVLTWPGGHVSKYSLGWLAENSYERKKQVSVQPRILWNSDIYTKANIASAKWDKFMSCDDEVKKFLQNYLLYGIAFVDGVPATVEATEAVTQRVSLIRETTYGRMWCFTSDFSRGDTAYSQLALDRHTDTSYFQEPCGIQVFHCLKHEGTGGRTLLVDGFYAAEKLRQQSPEKFELLARTPIRHEYIENTDNHRNHMTGVGPLVNVYPWNNEVYMIRYNNYDRSVINTIPHDALQRWYVAHREYTTELRLPENELWVKLTPGKVIFIDNWRVMHGREAFTGLRQLCGCYLTRDDVLSAARCFDLQA
;
A
#
# COMPACT_ATOMS: atom_id res chain seq x y z
N MET A 1 1.85 64.87 -2.94
CA MET A 1 3.29 64.75 -2.65
C MET A 1 3.51 63.30 -2.20
N LEU A 2 3.98 62.38 -3.05
CA LEU A 2 5.40 62.13 -3.38
C LEU A 2 6.21 61.99 -2.06
N THR A 3 6.78 60.85 -1.64
CA THR A 3 7.61 59.82 -2.33
C THR A 3 7.76 58.59 -1.40
N SER A 4 7.73 57.33 -1.89
CA SER A 4 8.89 56.44 -2.21
C SER A 4 9.76 56.06 -0.99
N ALA A 5 10.21 54.83 -0.68
CA ALA A 5 10.29 53.53 -1.33
C ALA A 5 10.56 52.45 -0.25
N MET A 6 10.17 51.19 -0.48
CA MET A 6 10.97 49.99 -0.17
C MET A 6 10.27 48.76 -0.78
N PHE A 7 10.59 48.53 -2.05
CA PHE A 7 10.41 47.24 -2.72
C PHE A 7 11.66 46.39 -2.43
N GLY A 8 11.46 45.19 -1.89
CA GLY A 8 12.53 44.25 -1.53
C GLY A 8 12.07 42.80 -1.69
N THR A 9 11.88 42.40 -2.94
CA THR A 9 12.10 41.08 -3.55
C THR A 9 12.24 39.86 -2.63
N LEU A 10 11.20 39.01 -2.55
CA LEU A 10 11.34 37.56 -2.26
C LEU A 10 10.29 36.78 -3.08
N TYR A 11 10.48 36.79 -4.41
CA TYR A 11 9.92 35.79 -5.32
C TYR A 11 11.07 34.90 -5.75
N ARG A 12 11.15 33.67 -5.23
CA ARG A 12 11.84 32.55 -5.89
C ARG A 12 11.55 31.23 -5.18
N ASN A 13 10.97 30.31 -5.96
CA ASN A 13 10.85 28.85 -5.79
C ASN A 13 9.41 28.32 -5.69
N LEU A 14 8.57 28.71 -6.64
CA LEU A 14 7.47 27.87 -7.14
C LEU A 14 7.97 27.16 -8.40
N LEU A 15 8.53 25.96 -8.25
CA LEU A 15 8.78 25.06 -9.37
C LEU A 15 7.45 24.41 -9.78
N PRO A 16 7.05 24.43 -11.06
CA PRO A 16 5.81 23.80 -11.48
C PRO A 16 5.94 22.27 -11.39
N ALA A 17 4.95 21.62 -10.76
CA ALA A 17 4.81 20.16 -10.63
C ALA A 17 4.57 19.40 -11.96
N TYR A 18 5.01 19.94 -13.10
CA TYR A 18 4.70 19.46 -14.45
C TYR A 18 5.85 18.71 -15.14
N LYS A 19 6.95 18.39 -14.44
CA LYS A 19 8.10 17.63 -14.99
C LYS A 19 8.32 16.23 -14.39
N GLN A 20 7.39 15.71 -13.58
CA GLN A 20 7.49 14.34 -13.04
C GLN A 20 6.69 13.29 -13.82
N ALA A 21 5.91 13.67 -14.84
CA ALA A 21 5.02 12.75 -15.56
C ALA A 21 5.63 12.12 -16.85
N GLN A 22 6.87 12.45 -17.22
CA GLN A 22 7.52 11.92 -18.44
C GLN A 22 8.77 11.07 -18.21
N LEU A 23 9.06 10.67 -16.97
CA LEU A 23 10.23 9.84 -16.63
C LEU A 23 9.89 8.38 -16.27
N LEU A 24 8.64 7.94 -16.39
CA LEU A 24 8.19 6.61 -15.93
C LEU A 24 7.93 5.57 -17.04
N CYS A 25 8.35 5.82 -18.28
CA CYS A 25 8.30 4.82 -19.35
C CYS A 25 9.69 4.66 -19.97
N GLY A 26 10.55 3.90 -19.29
CA GLY A 26 11.90 3.67 -19.75
C GLY A 26 12.85 3.00 -18.75
N PHE A 27 12.45 1.92 -18.08
CA PHE A 27 13.44 0.99 -17.53
C PHE A 27 14.00 0.15 -18.68
N ARG A 28 14.84 0.78 -19.52
CA ARG A 28 15.91 0.03 -20.17
C ARG A 28 16.90 -0.29 -19.07
N ASN A 29 17.43 -1.51 -19.05
CA ASN A 29 18.63 -1.88 -18.30
C ASN A 29 19.75 -0.88 -18.64
N ALA A 30 19.81 0.22 -17.90
CA ALA A 30 20.94 1.09 -17.90
C ALA A 30 21.98 0.36 -17.05
N GLN A 31 22.91 -0.33 -17.73
CA GLN A 31 24.21 -0.61 -17.16
C GLN A 31 24.86 0.74 -16.87
N THR A 32 24.55 1.32 -15.71
CA THR A 32 25.32 2.42 -15.16
C THR A 32 26.71 1.84 -14.91
N THR A 33 27.69 2.28 -15.69
CA THR A 33 29.08 1.89 -15.51
C THR A 33 29.62 2.62 -14.28
N TRP A 34 29.41 2.02 -13.11
CA TRP A 34 29.91 2.52 -11.82
C TRP A 34 31.43 2.37 -11.77
N ARG A 35 32.16 3.46 -12.08
CA ARG A 35 33.63 3.52 -12.09
C ARG A 35 34.23 4.22 -10.86
N SER A 36 33.54 4.29 -9.72
CA SER A 36 34.17 4.72 -8.47
C SER A 36 34.82 3.52 -7.79
N ALA A 37 36.13 3.57 -7.53
CA ALA A 37 36.79 2.59 -6.68
C ALA A 37 36.15 2.63 -5.29
N ALA A 38 35.55 1.51 -4.86
CA ALA A 38 34.98 1.43 -3.52
C ALA A 38 36.12 1.37 -2.49
N THR A 39 35.97 2.12 -1.40
CA THR A 39 36.88 2.07 -0.26
C THR A 39 36.10 1.69 0.98
N PHE A 40 36.80 1.18 1.99
CA PHE A 40 36.18 0.84 3.27
C PHE A 40 37.03 1.31 4.44
N THR A 41 36.38 1.45 5.59
CA THR A 41 37.04 1.68 6.87
C THR A 41 36.41 0.75 7.90
N LEU A 42 37.26 0.04 8.64
CA LEU A 42 36.82 -0.81 9.75
C LEU A 42 36.72 0.06 11.00
N GLN A 43 35.54 0.08 11.61
CA GLN A 43 35.30 0.73 12.90
C GLN A 43 35.14 -0.33 13.98
N GLU A 44 34.83 0.11 15.19
CA GLU A 44 34.67 -0.81 16.32
C GLU A 44 33.45 -1.74 16.14
N ASP A 45 32.33 -1.19 15.71
CA ASP A 45 31.03 -1.85 15.68
C ASP A 45 30.53 -2.14 14.26
N CYS A 46 31.17 -1.57 13.24
CA CYS A 46 30.74 -1.70 11.86
C CYS A 46 31.86 -1.51 10.83
N LEU A 47 31.57 -1.93 9.60
CA LEU A 47 32.32 -1.59 8.40
C LEU A 47 31.63 -0.42 7.70
N VAL A 48 32.39 0.64 7.41
CA VAL A 48 31.92 1.75 6.57
C VAL A 48 32.39 1.52 5.15
N LEU A 49 31.45 1.39 4.21
CA LEU A 49 31.72 1.23 2.80
C LEU A 49 31.39 2.53 2.06
N ASN A 50 32.38 3.08 1.36
CA ASN A 50 32.20 4.20 0.44
C ASN A 50 32.10 3.64 -0.99
N TYR A 51 30.89 3.62 -1.53
CA TYR A 51 30.60 3.18 -2.89
C TYR A 51 29.53 4.09 -3.49
N GLY A 52 29.93 4.95 -4.44
CA GLY A 52 29.12 6.12 -4.86
C GLY A 52 29.28 7.31 -3.90
N ASP A 53 28.24 8.14 -3.79
CA ASP A 53 28.28 9.41 -3.03
C ASP A 53 27.87 9.30 -1.55
N THR A 54 27.40 8.12 -1.12
CA THR A 54 26.85 7.92 0.24
C THR A 54 27.68 6.88 1.00
N PRO A 55 28.30 7.25 2.14
CA PRO A 55 28.89 6.29 3.07
C PRO A 55 27.80 5.38 3.66
N MET A 56 28.04 4.08 3.68
CA MET A 56 27.09 3.08 4.17
C MET A 56 27.68 2.28 5.32
N HIS A 57 26.93 2.16 6.42
CA HIS A 57 27.37 1.45 7.61
C HIS A 57 26.79 0.03 7.62
N PHE A 58 27.67 -0.96 7.71
CA PHE A 58 27.30 -2.37 7.80
C PHE A 58 27.80 -2.97 9.11
N ASN A 59 26.87 -3.36 9.98
CA ASN A 59 27.22 -4.08 11.21
C ASN A 59 27.84 -5.45 10.87
N TYR A 60 28.86 -5.85 11.62
CA TYR A 60 29.58 -7.10 11.36
C TYR A 60 28.71 -8.36 11.51
N VAL A 61 27.85 -8.39 12.54
CA VAL A 61 26.86 -9.47 12.73
C VAL A 61 25.91 -9.51 11.55
N TRP A 62 25.41 -8.35 11.09
CA TRP A 62 24.53 -8.28 9.92
C TRP A 62 25.19 -8.84 8.67
N LEU A 63 26.45 -8.47 8.41
CA LEU A 63 27.21 -9.03 7.29
C LEU A 63 27.27 -10.56 7.44
N ARG A 64 27.77 -11.07 8.57
CA ARG A 64 27.88 -12.53 8.80
C ARG A 64 26.53 -13.27 8.66
N ASP A 65 25.45 -12.67 9.15
CA ASP A 65 24.08 -13.19 9.13
C ASP A 65 23.49 -13.29 7.71
N HIS A 66 23.88 -12.36 6.84
CA HIS A 66 23.39 -12.28 5.46
C HIS A 66 24.37 -12.87 4.43
N CYS A 67 25.37 -13.62 4.87
CA CYS A 67 26.29 -14.35 4.01
C CYS A 67 25.53 -15.29 3.05
N ARG A 68 25.88 -15.24 1.75
CA ARG A 68 25.26 -16.04 0.69
C ARG A 68 26.07 -17.27 0.27
N SER A 69 27.07 -17.67 1.07
CA SER A 69 27.77 -18.96 0.85
C SER A 69 26.79 -20.12 1.01
N ALA A 70 27.10 -21.28 0.40
CA ALA A 70 26.24 -22.47 0.47
C ALA A 70 25.99 -22.97 1.91
N SER A 71 26.96 -22.77 2.81
CA SER A 71 26.82 -23.12 4.24
C SER A 71 25.86 -22.20 4.99
N SER A 72 25.70 -20.95 4.54
CA SER A 72 24.91 -19.92 5.22
C SER A 72 23.54 -19.69 4.55
N TYR A 73 23.41 -20.04 3.26
CA TYR A 73 22.23 -19.78 2.45
C TYR A 73 21.97 -20.89 1.43
N ASN A 74 20.73 -21.36 1.36
CA ASN A 74 20.28 -22.29 0.35
C ASN A 74 19.77 -21.53 -0.89
N ALA A 75 20.59 -21.47 -1.94
CA ALA A 75 20.25 -20.78 -3.17
C ALA A 75 19.10 -21.43 -3.97
N LYS A 76 18.71 -22.68 -3.68
CA LYS A 76 17.56 -23.33 -4.34
C LYS A 76 16.23 -22.92 -3.73
N THR A 77 16.17 -22.76 -2.41
CA THR A 77 14.94 -22.40 -1.69
C THR A 77 14.88 -20.92 -1.32
N ASN A 78 15.97 -20.20 -1.56
CA ASN A 78 16.17 -18.82 -1.14
C ASN A 78 16.10 -18.60 0.39
N GLN A 79 16.42 -19.62 1.18
CA GLN A 79 16.34 -19.59 2.64
C GLN A 79 17.71 -19.54 3.32
N ARG A 80 17.77 -18.94 4.51
CA ARG A 80 18.96 -18.94 5.37
C ARG A 80 19.14 -20.33 6.00
N ASN A 81 20.38 -20.82 6.00
CA ASN A 81 20.80 -22.03 6.72
C ASN A 81 21.46 -21.70 8.05
N LEU A 82 22.15 -20.55 8.12
CA LEU A 82 22.83 -20.09 9.32
C LEU A 82 21.83 -19.78 10.43
N ASP A 83 22.05 -20.36 11.61
CA ASP A 83 21.37 -19.91 12.82
C ASP A 83 21.95 -18.58 13.28
N THR A 84 21.17 -17.50 13.14
CA THR A 84 21.54 -16.15 13.57
C THR A 84 21.91 -16.08 15.04
N GLY A 85 21.24 -16.88 15.90
CA GLY A 85 21.51 -16.91 17.35
C GLY A 85 22.88 -17.47 17.71
N SER A 86 23.52 -18.19 16.79
CA SER A 86 24.86 -18.76 16.96
C SER A 86 26.00 -17.79 16.59
N ILE A 87 25.68 -16.64 15.99
CA ILE A 87 26.70 -15.65 15.60
C ILE A 87 27.21 -14.94 16.85
N ASP A 88 28.53 -14.93 17.06
CA ASP A 88 29.15 -14.10 18.09
C ASP A 88 28.85 -12.62 17.80
N LEU A 89 28.21 -11.93 18.75
CA LEU A 89 27.82 -10.54 18.60
C LEU A 89 29.01 -9.57 18.55
N ASN A 90 30.21 -10.04 18.95
CA ASN A 90 31.47 -9.30 18.84
C ASN A 90 32.29 -9.71 17.61
N ILE A 91 31.73 -10.51 16.69
CA ILE A 91 32.45 -11.01 15.52
C ILE A 91 33.02 -9.87 14.69
N ARG A 92 34.28 -10.04 14.26
CA ARG A 92 34.97 -9.13 13.34
C ARG A 92 35.72 -9.93 12.29
N PRO A 93 35.85 -9.43 11.07
CA PRO A 93 36.65 -10.11 10.06
C PRO A 93 38.15 -10.07 10.42
N ASP A 94 38.84 -11.20 10.25
CA ASP A 94 40.31 -11.28 10.32
C ASP A 94 40.94 -10.58 9.11
N ASN A 95 40.27 -10.61 7.95
CA ASN A 95 40.69 -9.92 6.73
C ASN A 95 39.50 -9.34 5.98
N THR A 96 39.69 -8.17 5.37
CA THR A 96 38.69 -7.48 4.54
C THR A 96 39.35 -6.96 3.28
N THR A 97 38.79 -7.26 2.12
CA THR A 97 39.25 -6.73 0.83
C THR A 97 38.07 -6.31 -0.03
N VAL A 98 38.34 -5.40 -0.98
CA VAL A 98 37.44 -5.11 -2.09
C VAL A 98 38.14 -5.52 -3.37
N GLU A 99 37.56 -6.46 -4.10
CA GLU A 99 38.10 -7.00 -5.34
C GLU A 99 36.96 -7.29 -6.33
N ASP A 100 37.17 -6.99 -7.60
CA ASP A 100 36.23 -7.28 -8.70
C ASP A 100 34.77 -6.86 -8.43
N GLY A 101 34.57 -5.67 -7.82
CA GLY A 101 33.24 -5.17 -7.51
C GLY A 101 32.53 -5.88 -6.35
N HIS A 102 33.28 -6.58 -5.50
CA HIS A 102 32.78 -7.28 -4.33
C HIS A 102 33.52 -6.88 -3.06
N LEU A 103 32.79 -6.87 -1.94
CA LEU A 103 33.38 -6.90 -0.61
C LEU A 103 33.61 -8.35 -0.19
N VAL A 104 34.83 -8.69 0.21
CA VAL A 104 35.21 -10.02 0.68
C VAL A 104 35.69 -9.92 2.13
N LEU A 105 35.10 -10.75 3.00
CA LEU A 105 35.36 -10.79 4.43
C LEU A 105 35.77 -12.21 4.82
N THR A 106 36.92 -12.36 5.46
CA THR A 106 37.32 -13.61 6.11
C THR A 106 37.07 -13.47 7.60
N TRP A 107 36.25 -14.35 8.17
CA TRP A 107 35.87 -14.37 9.57
C TRP A 107 36.75 -15.32 10.39
N PRO A 108 36.75 -15.20 11.73
CA PRO A 108 37.41 -16.12 12.63
C PRO A 108 36.99 -17.57 12.32
N GLY A 109 37.97 -18.46 12.28
CA GLY A 109 37.77 -19.85 11.83
C GLY A 109 37.79 -20.03 10.31
N GLY A 110 38.12 -18.98 9.54
CA GLY A 110 38.40 -19.05 8.11
C GLY A 110 37.17 -19.03 7.20
N HIS A 111 35.97 -18.80 7.73
CA HIS A 111 34.76 -18.66 6.91
C HIS A 111 34.87 -17.41 6.02
N VAL A 112 34.49 -17.51 4.75
CA VAL A 112 34.55 -16.37 3.81
C VAL A 112 33.14 -15.96 3.37
N SER A 113 32.85 -14.67 3.45
CA SER A 113 31.65 -14.05 2.90
C SER A 113 32.00 -13.10 1.76
N LYS A 114 31.21 -13.14 0.68
CA LYS A 114 31.38 -12.31 -0.50
C LYS A 114 30.06 -11.64 -0.86
N TYR A 115 30.08 -10.32 -1.04
CA TYR A 115 28.90 -9.51 -1.38
C TYR A 115 29.21 -8.64 -2.59
N SER A 116 28.28 -8.54 -3.54
CA SER A 116 28.42 -7.53 -4.58
C SER A 116 28.20 -6.14 -3.99
N LEU A 117 28.96 -5.15 -4.44
CA LEU A 117 28.82 -3.77 -3.96
C LEU A 117 27.43 -3.19 -4.29
N GLY A 118 26.84 -3.59 -5.42
CA GLY A 118 25.46 -3.23 -5.77
C GLY A 118 24.43 -3.79 -4.79
N TRP A 119 24.56 -5.05 -4.38
CA TRP A 119 23.67 -5.67 -3.39
C TRP A 119 23.80 -5.00 -2.03
N LEU A 120 25.02 -4.69 -1.58
CA LEU A 120 25.24 -3.92 -0.35
C LEU A 120 24.56 -2.54 -0.44
N ALA A 121 24.72 -1.83 -1.56
CA ALA A 121 24.10 -0.54 -1.76
C ALA A 121 22.57 -0.60 -1.78
N GLU A 122 21.97 -1.65 -2.35
CA GLU A 122 20.52 -1.84 -2.38
C GLU A 122 19.92 -2.20 -1.01
N ASN A 123 20.73 -2.79 -0.13
CA ASN A 123 20.31 -3.28 1.19
C ASN A 123 20.85 -2.44 2.36
N SER A 124 21.50 -1.30 2.09
CA SER A 124 21.97 -0.38 3.13
C SER A 124 20.81 0.37 3.79
N TYR A 125 20.95 0.64 5.08
CA TYR A 125 19.96 1.40 5.84
C TYR A 125 19.79 2.83 5.27
N GLU A 126 20.91 3.46 4.91
CA GLU A 126 20.96 4.83 4.39
C GLU A 126 20.14 4.96 3.10
N ARG A 127 20.20 3.97 2.22
CA ARG A 127 19.39 3.96 0.99
C ARG A 127 17.94 3.59 1.27
N LYS A 128 17.69 2.56 2.08
CA LYS A 128 16.32 2.10 2.39
C LYS A 128 15.47 3.17 3.09
N LYS A 129 16.07 4.04 3.90
CA LYS A 129 15.36 5.15 4.56
C LYS A 129 14.84 6.20 3.57
N GLN A 130 15.45 6.31 2.38
CA GLN A 130 15.10 7.32 1.38
C GLN A 130 14.12 6.82 0.31
N VAL A 131 13.95 5.50 0.19
CA VAL A 131 13.16 4.89 -0.88
C VAL A 131 11.79 4.49 -0.35
N SER A 132 10.73 4.86 -1.07
CA SER A 132 9.37 4.41 -0.79
C SER A 132 9.27 2.89 -0.94
N VAL A 133 8.57 2.24 -0.02
CA VAL A 133 8.37 0.78 -0.02
C VAL A 133 7.66 0.33 -1.30
N GLN A 134 6.63 1.07 -1.72
CA GLN A 134 5.85 0.80 -2.92
C GLN A 134 5.58 2.11 -3.67
N PRO A 135 5.98 2.24 -4.95
CA PRO A 135 5.67 3.41 -5.77
C PRO A 135 4.16 3.64 -5.85
N ARG A 136 3.75 4.87 -5.56
CA ARG A 136 2.36 5.28 -5.55
C ARG A 136 2.21 6.72 -6.02
N ILE A 137 1.09 7.02 -6.65
CA ILE A 137 0.66 8.39 -6.95
C ILE A 137 -0.49 8.69 -6.02
N LEU A 138 -0.29 9.57 -5.05
CA LEU A 138 -1.36 10.06 -4.19
C LEU A 138 -2.26 11.00 -4.98
N TRP A 139 -3.58 10.81 -4.90
CA TRP A 139 -4.50 11.53 -5.78
C TRP A 139 -5.72 12.10 -5.05
N ASN A 140 -6.21 13.22 -5.60
CA ASN A 140 -7.57 13.67 -5.45
C ASN A 140 -8.30 13.46 -6.81
N SER A 141 -9.58 13.85 -6.92
CA SER A 141 -10.37 13.60 -8.14
C SER A 141 -9.71 14.21 -9.38
N ASP A 142 -9.22 15.44 -9.28
CA ASP A 142 -8.56 16.16 -10.36
C ASP A 142 -7.30 15.44 -10.88
N ILE A 143 -6.44 14.98 -9.98
CA ILE A 143 -5.21 14.26 -10.32
C ILE A 143 -5.57 12.94 -11.03
N TYR A 144 -6.52 12.18 -10.48
CA TYR A 144 -6.91 10.90 -11.06
C TYR A 144 -7.56 11.06 -12.43
N THR A 145 -8.48 12.02 -12.60
CA THR A 145 -9.13 12.28 -13.90
C THR A 145 -8.13 12.73 -14.95
N LYS A 146 -7.17 13.60 -14.61
CA LYS A 146 -6.12 14.06 -15.56
C LYS A 146 -5.16 12.96 -15.97
N ALA A 147 -4.94 11.95 -15.11
CA ALA A 147 -4.12 10.80 -15.46
C ALA A 147 -4.72 9.95 -16.59
N ASN A 148 -6.04 10.02 -16.81
CA ASN A 148 -6.77 9.37 -17.90
C ASN A 148 -6.41 7.89 -18.06
N ILE A 149 -6.43 7.16 -16.94
CA ILE A 149 -6.05 5.75 -16.90
C ILE A 149 -7.09 4.91 -17.62
N ALA A 150 -6.65 4.18 -18.65
CA ALA A 150 -7.52 3.28 -19.39
C ALA A 150 -7.89 2.05 -18.56
N SER A 151 -9.16 1.67 -18.62
CA SER A 151 -9.64 0.37 -18.09
C SER A 151 -9.14 -0.76 -18.98
N ALA A 152 -8.75 -1.89 -18.38
CA ALA A 152 -8.43 -3.09 -19.13
C ALA A 152 -9.69 -3.63 -19.84
N LYS A 153 -9.51 -4.33 -20.95
CA LYS A 153 -10.63 -4.92 -21.71
C LYS A 153 -10.68 -6.43 -21.49
N TRP A 154 -11.83 -6.94 -21.07
CA TRP A 154 -12.05 -8.35 -20.71
C TRP A 154 -11.35 -9.35 -21.64
N ASP A 155 -11.61 -9.30 -22.95
CA ASP A 155 -11.03 -10.28 -23.90
C ASP A 155 -9.49 -10.28 -23.88
N LYS A 156 -8.87 -9.09 -23.81
CA LYS A 156 -7.41 -8.95 -23.72
C LYS A 156 -6.89 -9.33 -22.35
N PHE A 157 -7.59 -8.93 -21.30
CA PHE A 157 -7.21 -9.21 -19.92
C PHE A 157 -7.15 -10.72 -19.63
N MET A 158 -8.12 -11.47 -20.18
CA MET A 158 -8.15 -12.92 -20.03
C MET A 158 -7.12 -13.65 -20.90
N SER A 159 -6.66 -13.06 -22.01
CA SER A 159 -5.77 -13.72 -22.98
C SER A 159 -4.33 -13.21 -23.03
N CYS A 160 -4.01 -12.07 -22.40
CA CYS A 160 -2.72 -11.40 -22.56
C CYS A 160 -2.13 -10.93 -21.23
N ASP A 161 -0.96 -11.47 -20.88
CA ASP A 161 -0.22 -11.11 -19.66
C ASP A 161 0.20 -9.64 -19.61
N ASP A 162 0.53 -9.02 -20.75
CA ASP A 162 0.87 -7.59 -20.80
C ASP A 162 -0.30 -6.69 -20.37
N GLU A 163 -1.54 -7.11 -20.63
CA GLU A 163 -2.72 -6.37 -20.19
C GLU A 163 -2.90 -6.49 -18.67
N VAL A 164 -2.65 -7.69 -18.11
CA VAL A 164 -2.65 -7.92 -16.65
C VAL A 164 -1.53 -7.13 -15.97
N LYS A 165 -0.33 -7.11 -16.55
CA LYS A 165 0.80 -6.30 -16.05
C LYS A 165 0.47 -4.81 -16.02
N LYS A 166 -0.11 -4.26 -17.09
CA LYS A 166 -0.54 -2.84 -17.13
C LYS A 166 -1.63 -2.55 -16.11
N PHE A 167 -2.60 -3.46 -15.97
CA PHE A 167 -3.64 -3.36 -14.98
C PHE A 167 -3.06 -3.34 -13.55
N LEU A 168 -2.17 -4.27 -13.22
CA LEU A 168 -1.50 -4.34 -11.92
C LEU A 168 -0.63 -3.12 -11.67
N GLN A 169 0.09 -2.63 -12.67
CA GLN A 169 0.88 -1.39 -12.55
C GLN A 169 0.00 -0.19 -12.20
N ASN A 170 -1.14 -0.03 -12.88
CA ASN A 170 -2.09 1.04 -12.59
C ASN A 170 -2.74 0.87 -11.21
N TYR A 171 -3.09 -0.36 -10.85
CA TYR A 171 -3.62 -0.71 -9.55
C TYR A 171 -2.63 -0.36 -8.43
N LEU A 172 -1.34 -0.71 -8.56
CA LEU A 172 -0.32 -0.39 -7.55
C LEU A 172 -0.09 1.13 -7.43
N LEU A 173 -0.10 1.85 -8.56
CA LEU A 173 0.11 3.31 -8.56
C LEU A 173 -1.05 4.06 -7.90
N TYR A 174 -2.29 3.72 -8.26
CA TYR A 174 -3.48 4.50 -7.87
C TYR A 174 -4.36 3.83 -6.81
N GLY A 175 -4.15 2.56 -6.48
CA GLY A 175 -4.99 1.80 -5.56
C GLY A 175 -6.36 1.43 -6.13
N ILE A 176 -6.66 1.76 -7.39
CA ILE A 176 -7.87 1.33 -8.10
C ILE A 176 -7.57 0.99 -9.55
N ALA A 177 -8.25 -0.02 -10.08
CA ALA A 177 -8.20 -0.38 -11.49
C ALA A 177 -9.52 -1.01 -11.95
N PHE A 178 -9.79 -0.95 -13.26
CA PHE A 178 -11.06 -1.37 -13.84
C PHE A 178 -10.84 -2.38 -14.98
N VAL A 179 -11.79 -3.31 -15.11
CA VAL A 179 -11.93 -4.17 -16.28
C VAL A 179 -13.32 -3.95 -16.88
N ASP A 180 -13.36 -3.50 -18.14
CA ASP A 180 -14.60 -3.30 -18.89
C ASP A 180 -14.92 -4.51 -19.77
N GLY A 181 -16.20 -4.72 -20.05
CA GLY A 181 -16.70 -5.75 -20.96
C GLY A 181 -16.75 -7.15 -20.35
N VAL A 182 -16.67 -7.26 -19.02
CA VAL A 182 -16.83 -8.54 -18.32
C VAL A 182 -18.29 -8.98 -18.46
N PRO A 183 -18.61 -10.25 -18.79
CA PRO A 183 -19.99 -10.71 -18.74
C PRO A 183 -20.61 -10.46 -17.36
N ALA A 184 -21.82 -9.91 -17.30
CA ALA A 184 -22.49 -9.52 -16.05
C ALA A 184 -23.03 -10.74 -15.27
N THR A 185 -22.13 -11.65 -14.87
CA THR A 185 -22.42 -12.83 -14.05
C THR A 185 -21.40 -13.00 -12.93
N VAL A 186 -21.74 -13.79 -11.91
CA VAL A 186 -20.83 -14.07 -10.78
C VAL A 186 -19.62 -14.87 -11.26
N GLU A 187 -19.82 -15.82 -12.17
CA GLU A 187 -18.78 -16.72 -12.69
C GLU A 187 -17.73 -15.95 -13.48
N ALA A 188 -18.14 -14.99 -14.31
CA ALA A 188 -17.21 -14.13 -15.03
C ALA A 188 -16.45 -13.17 -14.09
N THR A 189 -17.11 -12.73 -13.01
CA THR A 189 -16.47 -11.93 -11.95
C THR A 189 -15.41 -12.73 -11.21
N GLU A 190 -15.70 -13.99 -10.88
CA GLU A 190 -14.73 -14.90 -10.30
C GLU A 190 -13.56 -15.13 -11.26
N ALA A 191 -13.82 -15.39 -12.54
CA ALA A 191 -12.79 -15.62 -13.55
C ALA A 191 -11.85 -14.41 -13.74
N VAL A 192 -12.37 -13.18 -13.86
CA VAL A 192 -11.53 -11.98 -13.97
C VAL A 192 -10.70 -11.77 -12.70
N THR A 193 -11.25 -12.12 -11.55
CA THR A 193 -10.57 -11.95 -10.26
C THR A 193 -9.45 -12.97 -10.08
N GLN A 194 -9.71 -14.24 -10.40
CA GLN A 194 -8.72 -15.32 -10.36
C GLN A 194 -7.56 -15.09 -11.35
N ARG A 195 -7.81 -14.36 -12.44
CA ARG A 195 -6.75 -13.93 -13.36
C ARG A 195 -5.76 -12.96 -12.72
N VAL A 196 -6.17 -12.22 -11.69
CA VAL A 196 -5.31 -11.35 -10.89
C VAL A 196 -4.62 -12.15 -9.79
N SER A 197 -5.39 -12.83 -8.94
CA SER A 197 -4.87 -13.57 -7.78
C SER A 197 -5.91 -14.43 -7.07
N LEU A 198 -5.57 -14.97 -5.90
CA LEU A 198 -6.40 -15.84 -5.08
C LEU A 198 -7.54 -15.07 -4.39
N ILE A 199 -8.74 -15.65 -4.44
CA ILE A 199 -9.91 -15.15 -3.71
C ILE A 199 -9.81 -15.56 -2.24
N ARG A 200 -9.87 -14.57 -1.35
CA ARG A 200 -9.94 -14.75 0.10
C ARG A 200 -11.37 -15.05 0.50
N GLU A 201 -11.64 -16.31 0.83
CA GLU A 201 -12.91 -16.70 1.42
C GLU A 201 -13.06 -16.12 2.83
N THR A 202 -14.25 -15.65 3.14
CA THR A 202 -14.59 -15.01 4.43
C THR A 202 -15.91 -15.55 4.96
N THR A 203 -16.39 -15.04 6.09
CA THR A 203 -17.74 -15.35 6.59
C THR A 203 -18.87 -14.86 5.68
N TYR A 204 -18.57 -14.01 4.69
CA TYR A 204 -19.50 -13.62 3.63
C TYR A 204 -19.48 -14.59 2.44
N GLY A 205 -18.69 -15.66 2.51
CA GLY A 205 -18.45 -16.60 1.44
C GLY A 205 -17.25 -16.25 0.57
N ARG A 206 -17.01 -17.09 -0.44
CA ARG A 206 -15.97 -16.92 -1.45
C ARG A 206 -16.32 -15.81 -2.45
N MET A 207 -17.51 -15.92 -3.03
CA MET A 207 -18.15 -14.86 -3.81
C MET A 207 -19.42 -14.47 -3.07
N TRP A 208 -19.72 -13.19 -3.02
CA TRP A 208 -21.01 -12.71 -2.52
C TRP A 208 -21.75 -11.99 -3.64
N CYS A 209 -23.06 -12.13 -3.63
CA CYS A 209 -23.98 -11.45 -4.54
C CYS A 209 -25.11 -10.93 -3.69
N PHE A 210 -25.37 -9.62 -3.74
CA PHE A 210 -26.39 -9.02 -2.92
C PHE A 210 -27.21 -7.98 -3.68
N THR A 211 -28.41 -7.78 -3.15
CA THR A 211 -29.31 -6.68 -3.43
C THR A 211 -29.66 -5.99 -2.12
N SER A 212 -30.37 -4.87 -2.17
CA SER A 212 -30.85 -4.19 -0.96
C SER A 212 -32.06 -4.91 -0.34
N ASP A 213 -31.82 -6.06 0.29
CA ASP A 213 -32.85 -6.91 0.90
C ASP A 213 -32.69 -7.12 2.42
N PHE A 214 -31.68 -6.49 3.05
CA PHE A 214 -31.33 -6.70 4.47
C PHE A 214 -31.06 -8.17 4.85
N SER A 215 -30.61 -9.02 3.91
CA SER A 215 -30.31 -10.43 4.17
C SER A 215 -29.13 -10.67 5.14
N ARG A 216 -28.31 -9.64 5.40
CA ARG A 216 -27.24 -9.63 6.41
C ARG A 216 -27.46 -8.49 7.40
N GLY A 217 -26.90 -8.62 8.60
CA GLY A 217 -26.84 -7.54 9.61
C GLY A 217 -25.87 -6.41 9.27
N ASP A 218 -25.85 -5.96 8.02
CA ASP A 218 -24.87 -5.02 7.47
C ASP A 218 -25.56 -3.89 6.69
N THR A 219 -25.17 -2.65 6.96
CA THR A 219 -25.70 -1.43 6.30
C THR A 219 -25.55 -1.44 4.78
N ALA A 220 -24.61 -2.23 4.24
CA ALA A 220 -24.42 -2.47 2.81
C ALA A 220 -25.68 -2.97 2.10
N TYR A 221 -26.57 -3.67 2.83
CA TYR A 221 -27.80 -4.27 2.33
C TYR A 221 -29.02 -3.33 2.38
N SER A 222 -28.80 -2.03 2.64
CA SER A 222 -29.81 -0.98 2.56
C SER A 222 -29.76 -0.19 1.23
N GLN A 223 -30.70 0.73 1.03
CA GLN A 223 -30.67 1.70 -0.08
C GLN A 223 -30.06 3.07 0.31
N LEU A 224 -29.78 3.28 1.60
CA LEU A 224 -29.27 4.55 2.15
C LEU A 224 -27.83 4.79 1.71
N ALA A 225 -27.40 6.04 1.54
CA ALA A 225 -26.00 6.31 1.20
C ALA A 225 -25.02 5.69 2.21
N LEU A 226 -23.88 5.21 1.72
CA LEU A 226 -22.76 4.78 2.55
C LEU A 226 -21.64 5.79 2.39
N ASP A 227 -21.25 6.42 3.49
CA ASP A 227 -20.05 7.24 3.55
C ASP A 227 -18.77 6.40 3.32
N ARG A 228 -17.67 7.06 3.00
CA ARG A 228 -16.36 6.44 2.73
C ARG A 228 -15.87 5.56 3.89
N HIS A 229 -15.48 4.33 3.58
CA HIS A 229 -14.93 3.38 4.54
C HIS A 229 -13.95 2.40 3.87
N THR A 230 -13.23 1.65 4.70
CA THR A 230 -12.48 0.44 4.34
C THR A 230 -13.19 -0.76 4.96
N ASP A 231 -13.43 -1.81 4.17
CA ASP A 231 -14.15 -3.00 4.62
C ASP A 231 -13.33 -3.82 5.60
N THR A 232 -14.00 -4.62 6.43
CA THR A 232 -13.39 -5.61 7.34
C THR A 232 -12.41 -5.01 8.35
N SER A 233 -12.67 -3.78 8.80
CA SER A 233 -11.84 -3.08 9.80
C SER A 233 -11.74 -3.83 11.14
N TYR A 234 -12.73 -4.69 11.42
CA TYR A 234 -12.84 -5.61 12.55
C TYR A 234 -12.12 -6.95 12.36
N PHE A 235 -11.53 -7.23 11.20
CA PHE A 235 -10.60 -8.36 11.07
C PHE A 235 -9.25 -7.98 11.68
N GLN A 236 -8.55 -8.95 12.27
CA GLN A 236 -7.15 -8.77 12.67
C GLN A 236 -6.29 -8.41 11.45
N GLU A 237 -6.57 -9.08 10.32
CA GLU A 237 -6.00 -8.83 9.01
C GLU A 237 -7.11 -8.42 8.04
N PRO A 238 -7.39 -7.11 7.87
CA PRO A 238 -8.38 -6.62 6.92
C PRO A 238 -8.10 -7.15 5.52
N CYS A 239 -9.17 -7.42 4.77
CA CYS A 239 -9.05 -7.84 3.38
C CYS A 239 -8.25 -6.80 2.58
N GLY A 240 -7.32 -7.29 1.75
CA GLY A 240 -6.37 -6.43 1.04
C GLY A 240 -7.03 -5.68 -0.11
N ILE A 241 -7.89 -6.39 -0.84
CA ILE A 241 -8.52 -5.87 -2.06
C ILE A 241 -10.00 -6.17 -2.01
N GLN A 242 -10.79 -5.19 -2.40
CA GLN A 242 -12.23 -5.32 -2.58
C GLN A 242 -12.57 -5.26 -4.08
N VAL A 243 -13.36 -6.22 -4.55
CA VAL A 243 -13.79 -6.29 -5.95
C VAL A 243 -15.29 -6.09 -6.02
N PHE A 244 -15.75 -5.17 -6.88
CA PHE A 244 -17.18 -4.98 -7.16
C PHE A 244 -17.47 -5.14 -8.64
N HIS A 245 -18.58 -5.83 -8.94
CA HIS A 245 -19.18 -5.91 -10.26
C HIS A 245 -20.68 -5.64 -10.18
N CYS A 246 -21.14 -4.61 -10.89
CA CYS A 246 -22.58 -4.41 -11.10
C CYS A 246 -23.10 -5.47 -12.07
N LEU A 247 -24.02 -6.31 -11.64
CA LEU A 247 -24.69 -7.28 -12.50
C LEU A 247 -25.96 -6.70 -13.11
N LYS A 248 -26.70 -5.92 -12.32
CA LYS A 248 -27.96 -5.31 -12.74
C LYS A 248 -28.22 -4.00 -12.01
N HIS A 249 -28.74 -2.99 -12.71
CA HIS A 249 -29.21 -1.75 -12.09
C HIS A 249 -30.41 -1.17 -12.87
N GLU A 250 -31.59 -1.20 -12.25
CA GLU A 250 -32.84 -0.63 -12.75
C GLU A 250 -33.29 0.45 -11.76
N GLY A 251 -32.85 1.70 -11.98
CA GLY A 251 -33.14 2.82 -11.09
C GLY A 251 -32.15 3.97 -11.24
N THR A 252 -32.10 4.85 -10.22
CA THR A 252 -31.27 6.06 -10.22
C THR A 252 -30.33 6.10 -9.00
N GLY A 253 -29.31 6.97 -9.02
CA GLY A 253 -28.33 7.09 -7.95
C GLY A 253 -27.31 5.94 -7.94
N GLY A 254 -26.77 5.57 -6.78
CA GLY A 254 -25.93 4.38 -6.61
C GLY A 254 -24.59 4.45 -7.34
N ARG A 255 -24.02 5.66 -7.46
CA ARG A 255 -22.63 5.87 -7.86
C ARG A 255 -21.71 5.41 -6.74
N THR A 256 -20.59 4.79 -7.11
CA THR A 256 -19.52 4.41 -6.19
C THR A 256 -18.66 5.63 -5.89
N LEU A 257 -18.49 5.93 -4.60
CA LEU A 257 -17.55 6.91 -4.10
C LEU A 257 -16.19 6.25 -3.92
N LEU A 258 -15.12 6.93 -4.31
CA LEU A 258 -13.73 6.52 -4.11
C LEU A 258 -12.92 7.72 -3.60
N VAL A 259 -12.14 7.51 -2.53
CA VAL A 259 -11.31 8.54 -1.89
C VAL A 259 -9.95 7.94 -1.54
N ASP A 260 -8.86 8.54 -1.99
CA ASP A 260 -7.51 8.11 -1.59
C ASP A 260 -7.22 8.51 -0.14
N GLY A 261 -7.37 7.56 0.78
CA GLY A 261 -7.14 7.80 2.20
C GLY A 261 -5.69 8.18 2.50
N PHE A 262 -4.73 7.71 1.70
CA PHE A 262 -3.33 8.10 1.85
C PHE A 262 -3.12 9.56 1.45
N TYR A 263 -3.76 10.04 0.39
CA TYR A 263 -3.69 11.46 0.00
C TYR A 263 -4.21 12.37 1.13
N ALA A 264 -5.39 12.06 1.67
CA ALA A 264 -5.97 12.83 2.77
C ALA A 264 -5.12 12.74 4.06
N ALA A 265 -4.55 11.57 4.36
CA ALA A 265 -3.67 11.41 5.52
C ALA A 265 -2.39 12.24 5.37
N GLU A 266 -1.86 12.34 4.16
CA GLU A 266 -0.69 13.17 3.85
C GLU A 266 -0.98 14.67 3.90
N LYS A 267 -2.20 15.08 3.50
CA LYS A 267 -2.68 16.45 3.72
C LYS A 267 -2.78 16.78 5.21
N LEU A 268 -3.35 15.88 6.01
CA LEU A 268 -3.38 16.03 7.46
C LEU A 268 -1.97 16.10 8.04
N ARG A 269 -1.04 15.25 7.59
CA ARG A 269 0.35 15.24 8.05
C ARG A 269 1.04 16.59 7.80
N GLN A 270 0.77 17.21 6.65
CA GLN A 270 1.31 18.54 6.30
C GLN A 270 0.67 19.66 7.11
N GLN A 271 -0.65 19.63 7.30
CA GLN A 271 -1.41 20.67 7.98
C GLN A 271 -1.26 20.60 9.52
N SER A 272 -1.23 19.39 10.08
CA SER A 272 -1.16 19.15 11.52
C SER A 272 -0.45 17.82 11.84
N PRO A 273 0.90 17.82 11.91
CA PRO A 273 1.69 16.62 12.20
C PRO A 273 1.31 15.93 13.52
N GLU A 274 0.95 16.70 14.56
CA GLU A 274 0.54 16.15 15.86
C GLU A 274 -0.75 15.31 15.75
N LYS A 275 -1.73 15.77 14.96
CA LYS A 275 -3.00 15.06 14.77
C LYS A 275 -2.81 13.80 13.93
N PHE A 276 -1.99 13.89 12.89
CA PHE A 276 -1.58 12.71 12.13
C PHE A 276 -0.94 11.66 13.05
N GLU A 277 0.03 12.07 13.86
CA GLU A 277 0.75 11.17 14.77
C GLU A 277 -0.20 10.54 15.79
N LEU A 278 -1.15 11.31 16.32
CA LEU A 278 -2.16 10.80 17.23
C LEU A 278 -3.03 9.74 16.56
N LEU A 279 -3.51 9.96 15.33
CA LEU A 279 -4.27 8.96 14.58
C LEU A 279 -3.43 7.74 14.20
N ALA A 280 -2.11 7.90 14.07
CA ALA A 280 -1.20 6.83 13.70
C ALA A 280 -0.77 5.93 14.87
N ARG A 281 -0.80 6.45 16.10
CA ARG A 281 -0.42 5.70 17.30
C ARG A 281 -1.59 5.17 18.11
N THR A 282 -2.77 5.77 17.98
CA THR A 282 -3.90 5.46 18.85
C THR A 282 -4.61 4.19 18.39
N PRO A 283 -4.59 3.08 19.16
CA PRO A 283 -5.29 1.87 18.78
C PRO A 283 -6.80 2.05 18.96
N ILE A 284 -7.58 1.79 17.92
CA ILE A 284 -9.05 1.84 17.93
C ILE A 284 -9.61 0.45 17.68
N ARG A 285 -10.57 0.06 18.53
CA ARG A 285 -11.31 -1.19 18.38
C ARG A 285 -12.41 -1.03 17.34
N HIS A 286 -12.51 -2.02 16.47
CA HIS A 286 -13.60 -2.23 15.52
C HIS A 286 -14.24 -3.58 15.83
N GLU A 287 -15.56 -3.68 15.65
CA GLU A 287 -16.35 -4.84 16.06
C GLU A 287 -17.49 -5.09 15.09
N TYR A 288 -17.67 -6.35 14.72
CA TYR A 288 -18.81 -6.85 13.97
C TYR A 288 -19.45 -7.98 14.75
N ILE A 289 -20.75 -7.82 15.04
CA ILE A 289 -21.57 -8.83 15.69
C ILE A 289 -22.76 -9.11 14.79
N GLU A 290 -22.87 -10.35 14.33
CA GLU A 290 -24.02 -10.85 13.60
C GLU A 290 -24.63 -12.01 14.39
N ASN A 291 -25.90 -11.88 14.74
CA ASN A 291 -26.64 -12.91 15.44
C ASN A 291 -27.99 -13.09 14.76
N THR A 292 -28.02 -13.95 13.75
CA THR A 292 -29.20 -14.35 12.99
C THR A 292 -29.42 -15.86 13.14
N ASP A 293 -30.60 -16.38 12.77
CA ASP A 293 -30.90 -17.80 12.88
C ASP A 293 -29.88 -18.71 12.16
N ASN A 294 -29.31 -18.22 11.06
CA ASN A 294 -28.39 -18.98 10.20
C ASN A 294 -26.91 -18.62 10.40
N HIS A 295 -26.60 -17.48 11.02
CA HIS A 295 -25.22 -16.98 11.12
C HIS A 295 -24.95 -16.33 12.47
N ARG A 296 -23.82 -16.72 13.07
CA ARG A 296 -23.34 -16.20 14.35
C ARG A 296 -21.87 -15.82 14.21
N ASN A 297 -21.61 -14.54 14.05
CA ASN A 297 -20.26 -13.99 13.93
C ASN A 297 -20.02 -12.97 15.04
N HIS A 298 -18.86 -13.03 15.67
CA HIS A 298 -18.38 -11.98 16.57
C HIS A 298 -16.89 -11.80 16.31
N MET A 299 -16.54 -10.67 15.70
CA MET A 299 -15.18 -10.37 15.28
C MET A 299 -14.75 -9.04 15.84
N THR A 300 -13.50 -8.97 16.26
CA THR A 300 -12.91 -7.73 16.76
C THR A 300 -11.51 -7.56 16.18
N GLY A 301 -11.21 -6.32 15.82
CA GLY A 301 -9.91 -5.88 15.32
C GLY A 301 -9.50 -4.62 16.04
N VAL A 302 -8.22 -4.49 16.38
CA VAL A 302 -7.67 -3.31 17.07
C VAL A 302 -6.50 -2.78 16.28
N GLY A 303 -6.49 -1.48 16.01
CA GLY A 303 -5.36 -0.82 15.36
C GLY A 303 -5.62 0.66 15.11
N PRO A 304 -4.59 1.43 14.75
CA PRO A 304 -4.73 2.85 14.46
C PRO A 304 -5.50 3.07 13.15
N LEU A 305 -6.06 4.28 13.01
CA LEU A 305 -6.76 4.70 11.79
C LEU A 305 -5.78 4.83 10.62
N VAL A 306 -4.56 5.29 10.90
CA VAL A 306 -3.49 5.48 9.92
C VAL A 306 -2.31 4.61 10.33
N ASN A 307 -2.04 3.53 9.61
CA ASN A 307 -0.94 2.63 9.95
C ASN A 307 0.29 3.05 9.15
N VAL A 308 1.41 3.22 9.85
CA VAL A 308 2.69 3.66 9.28
C VAL A 308 3.81 2.67 9.58
N TYR A 309 4.75 2.54 8.66
CA TYR A 309 5.95 1.74 8.87
C TYR A 309 6.85 2.40 9.93
N PRO A 310 7.25 1.71 11.01
CA PRO A 310 7.99 2.33 12.11
C PRO A 310 9.35 2.93 11.72
N TRP A 311 9.99 2.47 10.64
CA TRP A 311 11.35 2.91 10.28
C TRP A 311 11.39 4.14 9.37
N ASN A 312 10.31 4.45 8.63
CA ASN A 312 10.26 5.57 7.68
C ASN A 312 8.96 6.41 7.75
N ASN A 313 8.01 6.05 8.62
CA ASN A 313 6.70 6.68 8.78
C ASN A 313 5.84 6.73 7.51
N GLU A 314 6.12 5.88 6.52
CA GLU A 314 5.31 5.77 5.31
C GLU A 314 3.99 5.06 5.64
N VAL A 315 2.87 5.67 5.25
CA VAL A 315 1.53 5.08 5.44
C VAL A 315 1.42 3.79 4.61
N TYR A 316 0.92 2.71 5.20
CA TYR A 316 0.70 1.44 4.50
C TYR A 316 -0.73 0.90 4.60
N MET A 317 -1.54 1.38 5.55
CA MET A 317 -2.94 0.99 5.66
C MET A 317 -3.79 2.06 6.37
N ILE A 318 -4.94 2.40 5.79
CA ILE A 318 -6.04 3.09 6.46
C ILE A 318 -6.98 2.02 7.02
N ARG A 319 -7.35 2.14 8.29
CA ARG A 319 -8.39 1.33 8.93
C ARG A 319 -9.47 2.28 9.42
N TYR A 320 -10.43 2.57 8.55
CA TYR A 320 -11.47 3.54 8.83
C TYR A 320 -12.82 3.00 8.36
N ASN A 321 -13.65 2.61 9.32
CA ASN A 321 -15.07 2.39 9.09
C ASN A 321 -15.85 2.93 10.30
N ASN A 322 -16.67 3.95 10.08
CA ASN A 322 -17.46 4.53 11.16
C ASN A 322 -18.53 3.56 11.68
N TYR A 323 -19.04 2.67 10.83
CA TYR A 323 -20.09 1.71 11.18
C TYR A 323 -19.56 0.59 12.09
N ASP A 324 -18.30 0.20 11.89
CA ASP A 324 -17.66 -0.88 12.64
C ASP A 324 -16.94 -0.38 13.91
N ARG A 325 -16.75 0.93 14.08
CA ARG A 325 -15.97 1.47 15.20
C ARG A 325 -16.68 1.19 16.52
N SER A 326 -16.03 0.39 17.37
CA SER A 326 -16.56 0.01 18.68
C SER A 326 -16.37 1.14 19.71
N VAL A 327 -16.76 0.87 20.94
CA VAL A 327 -16.59 1.77 22.09
C VAL A 327 -15.10 2.08 22.28
N ILE A 328 -14.77 3.37 22.36
CA ILE A 328 -13.39 3.82 22.55
C ILE A 328 -13.05 3.76 24.04
N ASN A 329 -12.44 2.64 24.45
CA ASN A 329 -11.93 2.40 25.79
C ASN A 329 -10.43 2.01 25.80
N THR A 330 -9.76 2.21 24.66
CA THR A 330 -8.34 1.94 24.43
C THR A 330 -7.46 3.18 24.54
N ILE A 331 -8.06 4.35 24.81
CA ILE A 331 -7.39 5.64 24.91
C ILE A 331 -7.57 6.21 26.33
N PRO A 332 -6.51 6.75 26.96
CA PRO A 332 -6.64 7.56 28.17
C PRO A 332 -7.59 8.76 27.99
N HIS A 333 -8.29 9.13 29.06
CA HIS A 333 -9.30 10.20 29.05
C HIS A 333 -8.74 11.56 28.57
N ASP A 334 -7.52 11.91 28.96
CA ASP A 334 -6.83 13.16 28.59
C ASP A 334 -6.41 13.22 27.10
N ALA A 335 -6.33 12.08 26.43
CA ALA A 335 -6.06 12.00 24.99
C ALA A 335 -7.35 11.88 24.14
N LEU A 336 -8.49 11.52 24.74
CA LEU A 336 -9.73 11.25 24.02
C LEU A 336 -10.25 12.48 23.24
N GLN A 337 -10.28 13.65 23.87
CA GLN A 337 -10.72 14.88 23.20
C GLN A 337 -9.81 15.23 22.02
N ARG A 338 -8.49 15.13 22.20
CA ARG A 338 -7.51 15.39 21.13
C ARG A 338 -7.70 14.41 19.97
N TRP A 339 -8.00 13.15 20.27
CA TRP A 339 -8.28 12.14 19.25
C TRP A 339 -9.53 12.47 18.45
N TYR A 340 -10.63 12.88 19.09
CA TYR A 340 -11.84 13.29 18.36
C TYR A 340 -11.61 14.52 17.48
N VAL A 341 -10.79 15.47 17.92
CA VAL A 341 -10.39 16.63 17.10
C VAL A 341 -9.59 16.17 15.87
N ALA A 342 -8.58 15.32 16.08
CA ALA A 342 -7.78 14.76 14.98
C ALA A 342 -8.62 13.94 14.00
N HIS A 343 -9.50 13.08 14.51
CA HIS A 343 -10.44 12.29 13.72
C HIS A 343 -11.33 13.21 12.89
N ARG A 344 -11.92 14.25 13.49
CA ARG A 344 -12.79 15.20 12.77
C ARG A 344 -12.06 15.89 11.63
N GLU A 345 -10.82 16.31 11.83
CA GLU A 345 -10.04 16.96 10.78
C GLU A 345 -9.71 16.01 9.64
N TYR A 346 -9.31 14.77 9.95
CA TYR A 346 -9.11 13.76 8.93
C TYR A 346 -10.39 13.47 8.14
N THR A 347 -11.51 13.26 8.83
CA THR A 347 -12.83 13.08 8.19
C THR A 347 -13.23 14.29 7.35
N THR A 348 -12.87 15.51 7.77
CA THR A 348 -13.17 16.74 7.02
C THR A 348 -12.37 16.79 5.73
N GLU A 349 -11.07 16.53 5.78
CA GLU A 349 -10.21 16.42 4.59
C GLU A 349 -10.70 15.33 3.64
N LEU A 350 -11.04 14.15 4.16
CA LEU A 350 -11.61 13.05 3.37
C LEU A 350 -12.91 13.43 2.66
N ARG A 351 -13.72 14.35 3.23
CA ARG A 351 -15.03 14.80 2.73
C ARG A 351 -14.96 16.03 1.83
N LEU A 352 -13.77 16.57 1.58
CA LEU A 352 -13.62 17.66 0.61
C LEU A 352 -14.06 17.17 -0.79
N PRO A 353 -14.97 17.88 -1.48
CA PRO A 353 -15.48 17.45 -2.79
C PRO A 353 -14.38 17.18 -3.82
N GLU A 354 -13.28 17.93 -3.79
CA GLU A 354 -12.11 17.73 -4.65
C GLU A 354 -11.39 16.39 -4.43
N ASN A 355 -11.54 15.79 -3.24
CA ASN A 355 -10.97 14.49 -2.89
C ASN A 355 -11.90 13.32 -3.27
N GLU A 356 -13.14 13.59 -3.68
CA GLU A 356 -14.13 12.57 -4.02
C GLU A 356 -14.16 12.25 -5.51
N LEU A 357 -13.80 11.01 -5.86
CA LEU A 357 -14.01 10.48 -7.20
C LEU A 357 -15.31 9.66 -7.23
N TRP A 358 -16.25 10.06 -8.09
CA TRP A 358 -17.56 9.41 -8.19
C TRP A 358 -17.74 8.67 -9.51
N VAL A 359 -17.76 7.34 -9.45
CA VAL A 359 -17.85 6.45 -10.62
C VAL A 359 -19.18 5.71 -10.66
N LYS A 360 -19.84 5.65 -11.82
CA LYS A 360 -21.00 4.78 -12.00
C LYS A 360 -20.56 3.41 -12.52
N LEU A 361 -20.76 2.36 -11.71
CA LEU A 361 -20.64 0.99 -12.19
C LEU A 361 -21.89 0.63 -13.01
N THR A 362 -21.66 0.17 -14.23
CA THR A 362 -22.66 -0.38 -15.14
C THR A 362 -22.46 -1.88 -15.27
N PRO A 363 -23.49 -2.66 -15.68
CA PRO A 363 -23.31 -4.04 -16.09
C PRO A 363 -22.10 -4.23 -17.00
N GLY A 364 -21.20 -5.15 -16.60
CA GLY A 364 -19.97 -5.48 -17.29
C GLY A 364 -18.75 -4.63 -16.97
N LYS A 365 -18.83 -3.77 -15.95
CA LYS A 365 -17.68 -3.02 -15.42
C LYS A 365 -17.32 -3.53 -14.02
N VAL A 366 -16.10 -4.05 -13.89
CA VAL A 366 -15.52 -4.53 -12.63
C VAL A 366 -14.50 -3.52 -12.13
N ILE A 367 -14.52 -3.24 -10.83
CA ILE A 367 -13.50 -2.43 -10.15
C ILE A 367 -12.78 -3.26 -9.10
N PHE A 368 -11.46 -3.09 -9.03
CA PHE A 368 -10.60 -3.59 -7.97
C PHE A 368 -10.12 -2.39 -7.16
N ILE A 369 -10.26 -2.46 -5.85
CA ILE A 369 -9.96 -1.39 -4.91
C ILE A 369 -8.96 -1.92 -3.89
N ASP A 370 -7.83 -1.22 -3.73
CA ASP A 370 -6.92 -1.40 -2.60
C ASP A 370 -7.65 -0.97 -1.33
N ASN A 371 -8.23 -1.94 -0.63
CA ASN A 371 -9.06 -1.73 0.55
C ASN A 371 -8.24 -1.23 1.76
N TRP A 372 -6.91 -1.30 1.70
CA TRP A 372 -6.03 -0.71 2.71
C TRP A 372 -5.72 0.76 2.42
N ARG A 373 -6.10 1.29 1.25
CA ARG A 373 -5.73 2.64 0.81
C ARG A 373 -6.94 3.48 0.41
N VAL A 374 -7.69 2.98 -0.57
CA VAL A 374 -8.76 3.72 -1.21
C VAL A 374 -10.05 3.39 -0.49
N MET A 375 -10.55 4.39 0.22
CA MET A 375 -11.85 4.29 0.88
C MET A 375 -12.93 4.34 -0.18
N HIS A 376 -13.99 3.58 0.04
CA HIS A 376 -15.10 3.51 -0.88
C HIS A 376 -16.43 3.68 -0.16
N GLY A 377 -17.44 4.07 -0.92
CA GLY A 377 -18.79 4.27 -0.43
C GLY A 377 -19.76 4.28 -1.60
N ARG A 378 -20.99 4.71 -1.34
CA ARG A 378 -21.97 4.86 -2.42
C ARG A 378 -23.02 5.91 -2.12
N GLU A 379 -23.51 6.51 -3.18
CA GLU A 379 -24.71 7.32 -3.16
C GLU A 379 -25.92 6.45 -2.78
N ALA A 380 -26.97 7.08 -2.24
CA ALA A 380 -28.29 6.46 -2.15
C ALA A 380 -28.79 6.10 -3.56
N PHE A 381 -29.69 5.13 -3.65
CA PHE A 381 -30.23 4.69 -4.93
C PHE A 381 -31.69 4.25 -4.82
N THR A 382 -32.34 4.14 -5.97
CA THR A 382 -33.71 3.63 -6.10
C THR A 382 -33.73 2.39 -6.97
N GLY A 383 -34.80 1.61 -6.87
CA GLY A 383 -35.04 0.43 -7.71
C GLY A 383 -34.09 -0.74 -7.43
N LEU A 384 -33.95 -1.62 -8.41
CA LEU A 384 -33.16 -2.85 -8.28
C LEU A 384 -31.69 -2.57 -8.54
N ARG A 385 -30.81 -3.00 -7.63
CA ARG A 385 -29.36 -2.96 -7.82
C ARG A 385 -28.75 -4.26 -7.32
N GLN A 386 -28.16 -5.03 -8.22
CA GLN A 386 -27.47 -6.27 -7.90
C GLN A 386 -25.97 -6.08 -8.12
N LEU A 387 -25.22 -6.21 -7.04
CA LEU A 387 -23.76 -6.28 -7.06
C LEU A 387 -23.32 -7.70 -6.73
N CYS A 388 -22.22 -8.14 -7.33
CA CYS A 388 -21.42 -9.20 -6.78
C CYS A 388 -19.98 -8.75 -6.57
N GLY A 389 -19.23 -9.57 -5.85
CA GLY A 389 -17.84 -9.28 -5.56
C GLY A 389 -17.23 -10.31 -4.64
N CYS A 390 -16.00 -10.00 -4.23
CA CYS A 390 -15.19 -10.83 -3.37
C CYS A 390 -13.99 -10.03 -2.85
N TYR A 391 -13.25 -10.66 -1.94
CA TYR A 391 -12.01 -10.10 -1.41
C TYR A 391 -10.80 -10.85 -1.95
N LEU A 392 -9.66 -10.15 -2.09
CA LEU A 392 -8.35 -10.77 -2.30
C LEU A 392 -7.42 -10.51 -1.12
N THR A 393 -6.47 -11.42 -0.93
CA THR A 393 -5.30 -11.23 -0.08
C THR A 393 -4.37 -10.21 -0.73
N ARG A 394 -3.82 -9.28 0.07
CA ARG A 394 -2.85 -8.30 -0.43
C ARG A 394 -1.57 -9.01 -0.88
N ASP A 395 -1.10 -9.97 -0.08
CA ASP A 395 0.17 -10.65 -0.31
C ASP A 395 0.22 -11.36 -1.66
N ASP A 396 -0.85 -12.08 -2.03
CA ASP A 396 -0.88 -12.81 -3.30
C ASP A 396 -0.98 -11.88 -4.52
N VAL A 397 -1.58 -10.68 -4.39
CA VAL A 397 -1.56 -9.68 -5.48
C VAL A 397 -0.20 -9.01 -5.60
N LEU A 398 0.45 -8.64 -4.49
CA LEU A 398 1.80 -8.10 -4.55
C LEU A 398 2.79 -9.15 -5.09
N SER A 399 2.60 -10.42 -4.72
CA SER A 399 3.34 -11.56 -5.28
C SER A 399 3.15 -11.67 -6.80
N ALA A 400 1.90 -11.69 -7.28
CA ALA A 400 1.60 -11.71 -8.70
C ALA A 400 2.23 -10.52 -9.46
N ALA A 401 2.17 -9.32 -8.88
CA ALA A 401 2.80 -8.15 -9.47
C ALA A 401 4.33 -8.26 -9.56
N ARG A 402 5.00 -8.80 -8.53
CA ARG A 402 6.45 -9.05 -8.56
C ARG A 402 6.84 -10.08 -9.62
N CYS A 403 5.99 -11.09 -9.85
CA CYS A 403 6.18 -12.04 -10.96
C CYS A 403 6.10 -11.38 -12.35
N PHE A 404 5.53 -10.18 -12.46
CA PHE A 404 5.55 -9.34 -13.66
C PHE A 404 6.67 -8.27 -13.64
N ASP A 405 7.66 -8.39 -12.74
CA ASP A 405 8.75 -7.43 -12.52
C ASP A 405 8.27 -6.03 -12.10
N LEU A 406 7.09 -5.93 -11.47
CA LEU A 406 6.60 -4.67 -10.91
C LEU A 406 7.16 -4.48 -9.49
N GLN A 407 7.47 -3.24 -9.14
CA GLN A 407 7.84 -2.87 -7.78
C GLN A 407 6.56 -2.82 -6.92
N ALA A 408 6.36 -3.84 -6.09
CA ALA A 408 5.14 -4.06 -5.30
C ALA A 408 5.45 -4.40 -3.84
#